data_AF-A0A2F0AMT2-F1
#
_entry.id   AF-A0A2F0AMT2-F1
#
_cell.length_a   1.000
_cell.length_b   1.000
_cell.length_c   1.000
_cell.angle_alpha   90.00
_cell.angle_beta   90.00
_cell.angle_gamma   90.00
#
_symmetry.space_group_name_H-M   'P 1'
#
loop_
_entity.id
_entity.type
_entity.pdbx_description
1 polymer ?
#
loop_
_entity_poly.entity_id
_entity_poly.type
_entity_poly.pdbx_seq_one_letter_code
_entity_poly.pdbx_strand_id
1 'polypeptide(L)'
;MADSITVTPTTQTITVTPAGGTTTTIQSAPTQTVTVSSTTSHYTDEKAIAAARGAISITGGIGLSYNSTTGVITSLSTSASTATLGIAENNIPKFTTNVSDNDFLRIDGTSVEGRSASELLSDIGAAAAAHTHADAYTGQIETAADKTYTIDPGAVSARTITGFHIKSASGTCTATLKVGSNVVKAASVSSSSGDQSSLANTSVSVDAVITLVVSSNSSALDVIFSVEYTA
;
A
#
# COMPACT_ATOMS: atom_id res chain seq x y z
N MET A 1 102.73 -11.40 8.33
CA MET A 1 101.68 -12.35 8.76
C MET A 1 100.52 -11.50 9.25
N ALA A 2 99.36 -11.63 8.62
CA ALA A 2 98.21 -10.78 8.87
C ALA A 2 97.42 -11.33 10.06
N ASP A 3 97.17 -10.51 11.06
CA ASP A 3 96.23 -10.85 12.12
C ASP A 3 94.82 -10.72 11.56
N SER A 4 94.12 -11.85 11.47
CA SER A 4 92.71 -11.92 11.10
C SER A 4 91.83 -11.72 12.32
N ILE A 5 90.93 -10.74 12.27
CA ILE A 5 89.88 -10.57 13.27
C ILE A 5 88.69 -11.46 12.89
N THR A 6 88.48 -12.52 13.66
CA THR A 6 87.25 -13.33 13.63
C THR A 6 86.29 -12.78 14.69
N VAL A 7 85.22 -12.10 14.29
CA VAL A 7 84.17 -11.67 15.22
C VAL A 7 83.13 -12.77 15.34
N THR A 8 83.11 -13.43 16.50
CA THR A 8 82.02 -14.32 16.93
C THR A 8 80.86 -13.46 17.46
N PRO A 9 79.60 -13.65 17.02
CA PRO A 9 78.52 -12.73 17.37
C PRO A 9 78.17 -12.88 18.85
N THR A 10 78.59 -11.91 19.66
CA THR A 10 78.21 -11.79 21.07
C THR A 10 77.49 -10.45 21.26
N THR A 11 76.27 -10.55 21.77
CA THR A 11 75.27 -9.54 22.17
C THR A 11 75.62 -8.07 21.89
N GLN A 12 75.05 -7.47 20.83
CA GLN A 12 75.13 -6.02 20.64
C GLN A 12 74.13 -5.31 21.57
N THR A 13 74.59 -4.25 22.24
CA THR A 13 73.76 -3.44 23.14
C THR A 13 73.47 -2.10 22.47
N ILE A 14 72.23 -1.87 22.07
CA ILE A 14 71.80 -0.58 21.51
C ILE A 14 71.17 0.23 22.64
N THR A 15 71.74 1.40 22.91
CA THR A 15 71.24 2.34 23.93
C THR A 15 70.61 3.52 23.22
N VAL A 16 69.31 3.73 23.43
CA VAL A 16 68.61 4.90 22.87
C VAL A 16 68.30 5.87 24.02
N THR A 17 68.84 7.08 23.92
CA THR A 17 68.56 8.17 24.85
C THR A 17 67.94 9.32 24.07
N PRO A 18 66.61 9.53 24.17
CA PRO A 18 65.99 10.73 23.63
C PRO A 18 66.45 11.96 24.43
N ALA A 19 66.60 13.12 23.78
CA ALA A 19 66.99 14.35 24.47
C ALA A 19 65.94 14.73 25.54
N GLY A 20 66.29 14.53 26.81
CA GLY A 20 65.44 14.81 27.97
C GLY A 20 64.60 13.63 28.50
N GLY A 21 64.77 12.41 27.98
CA GLY A 21 64.02 11.22 28.42
C GLY A 21 64.88 10.13 29.06
N THR A 22 64.24 9.13 29.69
CA THR A 22 64.91 7.98 30.30
C THR A 22 65.54 7.07 29.24
N THR A 23 66.84 6.79 29.38
CA THR A 23 67.58 5.89 28.50
C THR A 23 67.04 4.45 28.57
N THR A 24 66.78 3.84 27.42
CA THR A 24 66.43 2.41 27.33
C THR A 24 67.53 1.63 26.62
N THR A 25 67.94 0.52 27.23
CA THR A 25 69.03 -0.34 26.75
C THR A 25 68.46 -1.67 26.29
N ILE A 26 68.70 -2.03 25.03
CA ILE A 26 68.25 -3.30 24.43
C ILE A 26 69.50 -4.16 24.14
N GLN A 27 69.59 -5.33 24.77
CA GLN A 27 70.54 -6.37 24.40
C GLN A 27 69.94 -7.26 23.31
N SER A 28 70.56 -7.32 22.13
CA SER A 28 70.09 -8.19 21.05
C SER A 28 70.75 -9.58 21.11
N ALA A 29 69.95 -10.64 21.26
CA ALA A 29 70.25 -11.95 20.67
C ALA A 29 69.96 -11.89 19.15
N PRO A 30 70.52 -12.77 18.30
CA PRO A 30 70.51 -12.55 16.86
C PRO A 30 69.08 -12.70 16.35
N THR A 31 68.52 -11.58 15.88
CA THR A 31 67.21 -11.43 15.22
C THR A 31 66.01 -11.27 16.18
N GLN A 32 65.83 -10.08 16.74
CA GLN A 32 64.50 -9.54 17.09
C GLN A 32 64.44 -8.03 16.86
N THR A 33 63.46 -7.59 16.07
CA THR A 33 63.07 -6.19 15.93
C THR A 33 62.27 -5.78 17.16
N VAL A 34 62.75 -4.80 17.93
CA VAL A 34 62.07 -4.32 19.13
C VAL A 34 60.99 -3.31 18.77
N THR A 35 59.73 -3.63 19.06
CA THR A 35 58.62 -2.68 19.06
C THR A 35 58.34 -2.24 20.50
N VAL A 36 58.45 -0.94 20.73
CA VAL A 36 58.20 -0.28 22.02
C VAL A 36 56.69 -0.30 22.31
N SER A 37 56.31 -0.85 23.47
CA SER A 37 54.94 -0.85 23.98
C SER A 37 54.61 0.50 24.62
N SER A 38 53.97 1.39 23.86
CA SER A 38 52.89 2.19 24.44
C SER A 38 51.62 1.35 24.39
N THR A 39 50.62 1.63 25.22
CA THR A 39 49.28 0.99 25.28
C THR A 39 48.45 1.07 23.98
N THR A 40 49.10 1.35 22.85
CA THR A 40 48.60 1.34 21.48
C THR A 40 49.70 0.72 20.61
N SER A 41 49.54 -0.54 20.21
CA SER A 41 50.47 -1.20 19.27
C SER A 41 50.27 -0.62 17.88
N HIS A 42 51.15 0.30 17.46
CA HIS A 42 51.25 0.70 16.06
C HIS A 42 52.11 -0.34 15.33
N TYR A 43 51.48 -1.26 14.61
CA TYR A 43 52.18 -2.18 13.71
C TYR A 43 52.55 -1.42 12.42
N THR A 44 53.84 -1.19 12.19
CA THR A 44 54.34 -0.40 11.05
C THR A 44 54.87 -1.25 9.90
N ASP A 45 54.85 -2.57 10.02
CA ASP A 45 55.36 -3.49 9.00
C ASP A 45 54.20 -4.31 8.38
N GLU A 46 54.08 -4.25 7.06
CA GLU A 46 53.01 -4.86 6.28
C GLU A 46 52.95 -6.38 6.49
N LYS A 47 54.11 -7.00 6.73
CA LYS A 47 54.24 -8.43 7.01
C LYS A 47 53.80 -8.81 8.44
N ALA A 48 54.00 -7.91 9.41
CA ALA A 48 53.55 -8.08 10.80
C ALA A 48 52.04 -7.87 10.93
N ILE A 49 51.48 -6.95 10.13
CA ILE A 49 50.03 -6.79 9.96
C ILE A 49 49.45 -8.07 9.34
N ALA A 50 50.06 -8.64 8.29
CA ALA A 50 49.61 -9.89 7.67
C ALA A 50 49.62 -11.10 8.62
N ALA A 51 50.61 -11.20 9.52
CA ALA A 51 50.64 -12.24 10.56
C ALA A 51 49.57 -12.04 11.64
N ALA A 52 49.28 -10.81 12.04
CA ALA A 52 48.18 -10.48 12.96
C ALA A 52 46.78 -10.63 12.34
N ARG A 53 46.68 -10.53 11.00
CA ARG A 53 45.43 -10.78 10.26
C ARG A 53 44.96 -12.23 10.32
N GLY A 54 45.84 -13.18 10.65
CA GLY A 54 45.44 -14.55 11.04
C GLY A 54 44.72 -14.62 12.40
N ALA A 55 44.78 -13.54 13.19
CA ALA A 55 44.25 -13.42 14.54
C ALA A 55 43.20 -12.29 14.73
N ILE A 56 42.68 -11.67 13.66
CA ILE A 56 41.37 -11.01 13.74
C ILE A 56 40.31 -12.11 13.54
N SER A 57 40.28 -13.04 14.49
CA SER A 57 39.10 -13.81 14.82
C SER A 57 38.56 -13.14 16.07
N ILE A 58 37.53 -12.30 15.92
CA ILE A 58 36.83 -11.73 17.07
C ILE A 58 35.98 -12.88 17.63
N THR A 59 36.61 -13.70 18.48
CA THR A 59 35.96 -14.76 19.23
C THR A 59 34.77 -14.16 19.97
N GLY A 60 33.56 -14.47 19.50
CA GLY A 60 32.31 -13.88 20.00
C GLY A 60 31.49 -13.14 18.94
N GLY A 61 31.21 -13.78 17.79
CA GLY A 61 30.01 -13.47 17.01
C GLY A 61 30.06 -12.35 15.98
N ILE A 62 31.22 -11.78 15.64
CA ILE A 62 31.32 -10.83 14.51
C ILE A 62 32.29 -11.30 13.41
N GLY A 63 31.74 -11.68 12.26
CA GLY A 63 32.49 -12.09 11.07
C GLY A 63 32.80 -10.89 10.18
N LEU A 64 33.96 -10.28 10.42
CA LEU A 64 34.53 -9.28 9.52
C LEU A 64 35.39 -10.00 8.48
N SER A 65 34.97 -10.00 7.22
CA SER A 65 35.85 -10.44 6.11
C SER A 65 36.47 -9.21 5.47
N TYR A 66 37.80 -9.15 5.47
CA TYR A 66 38.59 -8.04 4.91
C TYR A 66 39.49 -8.54 3.79
N ASN A 67 39.36 -7.95 2.60
CA ASN A 67 40.23 -8.21 1.46
C ASN A 67 41.46 -7.30 1.51
N SER A 68 42.61 -7.86 1.90
CA SER A 68 43.88 -7.12 1.98
C SER A 68 44.44 -6.68 0.63
N THR A 69 43.98 -7.27 -0.47
CA THR A 69 44.45 -6.89 -1.80
C THR A 69 43.77 -5.61 -2.28
N THR A 70 42.52 -5.38 -1.86
CA THR A 70 41.74 -4.21 -2.29
C THR A 70 41.51 -3.17 -1.20
N GLY A 71 41.84 -3.47 0.05
CA GLY A 71 41.58 -2.58 1.18
C GLY A 71 40.09 -2.47 1.54
N VAL A 72 39.26 -3.40 1.07
CA VAL A 72 37.80 -3.36 1.22
C VAL A 72 37.31 -4.39 2.25
N ILE A 73 36.40 -3.98 3.12
CA ILE A 73 35.62 -4.89 3.96
C ILE A 73 34.57 -5.55 3.08
N THR A 74 34.67 -6.86 2.87
CA THR A 74 33.77 -7.63 2.01
C THR A 74 32.58 -8.21 2.78
N SER A 75 32.66 -8.33 4.11
CA SER A 75 31.49 -8.64 4.95
C SER A 75 31.64 -8.08 6.37
N LEU A 76 30.51 -7.63 6.93
CA LEU A 76 30.34 -7.27 8.35
C LEU A 76 29.15 -8.08 8.86
N SER A 77 29.38 -9.18 9.58
CA SER A 77 28.30 -9.94 10.22
C SER A 77 28.23 -9.61 11.71
N THR A 78 27.61 -8.49 12.07
CA THR A 78 27.21 -8.24 13.46
C THR A 78 25.88 -8.94 13.73
N SER A 79 25.88 -10.07 14.43
CA SER A 79 24.70 -10.64 15.13
C SER A 79 23.34 -10.55 14.41
N ALA A 80 23.30 -10.74 13.10
CA ALA A 80 22.08 -11.14 12.42
C ALA A 80 21.88 -12.62 12.72
N SER A 81 21.44 -12.95 13.94
CA SER A 81 20.81 -14.23 14.21
C SER A 81 19.66 -14.36 13.23
N THR A 82 19.90 -15.07 12.11
CA THR A 82 18.96 -15.43 11.04
C THR A 82 17.61 -14.74 11.16
N ALA A 83 17.54 -13.45 10.82
CA ALA A 83 16.27 -12.76 10.86
C ALA A 83 15.31 -13.55 9.96
N THR A 84 14.32 -14.20 10.57
CA THR A 84 13.43 -15.07 9.82
C THR A 84 12.62 -14.17 8.92
N LEU A 85 12.82 -14.33 7.61
CA LEU A 85 12.03 -13.62 6.63
C LEU A 85 10.64 -14.23 6.59
N GLY A 86 9.62 -13.38 6.57
CA GLY A 86 8.24 -13.82 6.47
C GLY A 86 7.28 -12.82 7.08
N ILE A 87 6.01 -13.23 7.17
CA ILE A 87 4.90 -12.40 7.64
C ILE A 87 4.37 -12.81 9.02
N ALA A 88 5.00 -13.81 9.65
CA ALA A 88 4.63 -14.27 10.99
C ALA A 88 5.10 -13.30 12.06
N GLU A 89 4.57 -13.45 13.28
CA GLU A 89 4.99 -12.67 14.45
C GLU A 89 6.52 -12.70 14.64
N ASN A 90 7.12 -11.54 14.91
CA ASN A 90 8.57 -11.34 15.08
C ASN A 90 9.44 -11.60 13.84
N ASN A 91 8.86 -11.92 12.68
CA ASN A 91 9.60 -12.03 11.42
C ASN A 91 9.81 -10.65 10.78
N ILE A 92 10.81 -10.58 9.89
CA ILE A 92 11.04 -9.41 9.05
C ILE A 92 10.32 -9.62 7.71
N PRO A 93 9.38 -8.75 7.31
CA PRO A 93 8.73 -8.84 6.01
C PRO A 93 9.73 -8.77 4.87
N LYS A 94 9.58 -9.68 3.89
CA LYS A 94 10.33 -9.65 2.64
C LYS A 94 9.47 -9.04 1.54
N PHE A 95 9.92 -7.92 0.98
CA PHE A 95 9.25 -7.28 -0.16
C PHE A 95 9.71 -7.91 -1.49
N THR A 96 8.78 -8.08 -2.42
CA THR A 96 9.11 -8.49 -3.80
C THR A 96 9.67 -7.31 -4.60
N THR A 97 10.10 -7.56 -5.85
CA THR A 97 10.67 -6.51 -6.72
C THR A 97 9.64 -5.49 -7.21
N ASN A 98 8.35 -5.76 -7.02
CA ASN A 98 7.26 -4.93 -7.57
C ASN A 98 6.73 -3.92 -6.54
N VAL A 99 7.44 -3.70 -5.44
CA VAL A 99 7.07 -2.73 -4.42
C VAL A 99 7.74 -1.40 -4.73
N SER A 100 6.92 -0.39 -4.98
CA SER A 100 7.30 0.99 -5.26
C SER A 100 6.82 1.92 -4.15
N ASP A 101 7.32 3.15 -4.16
CA ASP A 101 6.82 4.19 -3.26
C ASP A 101 5.33 4.49 -3.55
N ASN A 102 4.54 4.68 -2.49
CA ASN A 102 3.08 4.88 -2.55
C ASN A 102 2.25 3.70 -3.08
N ASP A 103 2.80 2.49 -3.14
CA ASP A 103 2.01 1.29 -3.43
C ASP A 103 1.10 0.89 -2.28
N PHE A 104 -0.02 0.25 -2.62
CA PHE A 104 -0.74 -0.58 -1.66
C PHE A 104 0.01 -1.90 -1.50
N LEU A 105 -0.05 -2.49 -0.31
CA LEU A 105 0.67 -3.71 -0.01
C LEU A 105 -0.31 -4.87 0.14
N ARG A 106 0.01 -5.99 -0.52
CA ARG A 106 -0.68 -7.26 -0.34
C ARG A 106 0.29 -8.30 0.21
N ILE A 107 -0.24 -9.15 1.08
CA ILE A 107 0.45 -10.34 1.54
C ILE A 107 0.27 -11.44 0.49
N ASP A 108 1.37 -11.91 -0.08
CA ASP A 108 1.41 -13.07 -0.98
C ASP A 108 2.31 -14.17 -0.39
N GLY A 109 1.66 -15.19 0.17
CA GLY A 109 2.34 -16.30 0.85
C GLY A 109 3.18 -15.83 2.03
N THR A 110 4.50 -15.80 1.86
CA THR A 110 5.47 -15.36 2.89
C THR A 110 6.15 -14.03 2.56
N SER A 111 5.71 -13.36 1.48
CA SER A 111 6.28 -12.10 1.02
C SER A 111 5.20 -11.01 0.92
N VAL A 112 5.65 -9.76 0.78
CA VAL A 112 4.81 -8.59 0.57
C VAL A 112 5.03 -8.09 -0.85
N GLU A 113 3.94 -7.94 -1.61
CA GLU A 113 3.97 -7.39 -2.97
C GLU A 113 3.29 -6.03 -3.04
N GLY A 114 3.72 -5.22 -4.01
CA GLY A 114 3.07 -3.97 -4.36
C GLY A 114 1.85 -4.24 -5.23
N ARG A 115 0.76 -3.53 -4.96
CA ARG A 115 -0.47 -3.52 -5.77
C ARG A 115 -0.72 -2.10 -6.23
N SER A 116 -0.91 -1.93 -7.53
CA SER A 116 -1.42 -0.67 -8.06
C SER A 116 -2.84 -0.38 -7.54
N ALA A 117 -3.27 0.87 -7.62
CA ALA A 117 -4.62 1.24 -7.21
C ALA A 117 -5.72 0.46 -7.98
N SER A 118 -5.52 0.21 -9.29
CA SER A 118 -6.43 -0.58 -10.11
C SER A 118 -6.50 -2.05 -9.71
N GLU A 119 -5.37 -2.60 -9.32
CA GLU A 119 -5.26 -3.99 -8.86
C GLU A 119 -5.87 -4.16 -7.48
N LEU A 120 -5.59 -3.25 -6.55
CA LEU A 120 -6.25 -3.23 -5.24
C LEU A 120 -7.77 -3.16 -5.41
N LEU A 121 -8.25 -2.28 -6.29
CA LEU A 121 -9.68 -2.10 -6.56
C LEU A 121 -10.34 -3.41 -7.00
N SER A 122 -9.66 -4.16 -7.86
CA SER A 122 -10.08 -5.50 -8.27
C SER A 122 -10.02 -6.50 -7.11
N ASP A 123 -8.94 -6.50 -6.32
CA ASP A 123 -8.71 -7.46 -5.24
C ASP A 123 -9.75 -7.34 -4.11
N ILE A 124 -10.12 -6.12 -3.73
CA ILE A 124 -11.08 -5.89 -2.65
C ILE A 124 -12.53 -6.06 -3.12
N GLY A 125 -12.77 -6.32 -4.41
CA GLY A 125 -14.10 -6.39 -5.00
C GLY A 125 -14.90 -5.09 -4.87
N ALA A 126 -14.26 -4.00 -4.42
CA ALA A 126 -14.83 -2.68 -4.45
C ALA A 126 -14.71 -2.22 -5.89
N ALA A 127 -15.61 -2.67 -6.77
CA ALA A 127 -15.92 -1.89 -7.94
C ALA A 127 -16.42 -0.52 -7.44
N ALA A 128 -15.50 0.41 -7.16
CA ALA A 128 -15.81 1.78 -6.77
C ALA A 128 -16.47 2.56 -7.93
N ALA A 129 -16.53 1.94 -9.11
CA ALA A 129 -17.39 2.35 -10.19
C ALA A 129 -18.73 1.60 -10.08
N ALA A 130 -19.77 2.31 -9.63
CA ALA A 130 -21.17 1.94 -9.79
C ALA A 130 -21.69 0.77 -8.93
N HIS A 131 -21.71 0.93 -7.60
CA HIS A 131 -22.85 0.36 -6.87
C HIS A 131 -24.10 1.16 -7.26
N THR A 132 -24.66 0.91 -8.45
CA THR A 132 -25.97 1.45 -8.83
C THR A 132 -27.00 0.78 -7.96
N HIS A 133 -27.53 1.51 -6.99
CA HIS A 133 -28.66 1.05 -6.20
C HIS A 133 -29.89 1.08 -7.08
N ALA A 134 -30.47 -0.09 -7.38
CA ALA A 134 -31.76 -0.19 -8.06
C ALA A 134 -32.86 -0.17 -7.00
N ASP A 135 -33.57 0.95 -6.93
CA ASP A 135 -34.62 1.21 -5.94
C ASP A 135 -35.90 1.64 -6.65
N ALA A 136 -37.00 1.76 -5.90
CA ALA A 136 -38.27 2.22 -6.45
C ALA A 136 -39.06 3.09 -5.47
N TYR A 137 -39.78 4.06 -6.02
CA TYR A 137 -40.90 4.70 -5.32
C TYR A 137 -42.18 3.93 -5.64
N THR A 138 -42.79 3.35 -4.61
CA THR A 138 -44.08 2.67 -4.76
C THR A 138 -45.17 3.41 -4.01
N GLY A 139 -46.39 3.36 -4.54
CA GLY A 139 -47.53 4.01 -3.90
C GLY A 139 -48.86 3.55 -4.48
N GLN A 140 -49.92 3.85 -3.74
CA GLN A 140 -51.30 3.64 -4.14
C GLN A 140 -52.09 4.93 -3.92
N ILE A 141 -52.92 5.28 -4.88
CA ILE A 141 -53.91 6.36 -4.77
C ILE A 141 -55.28 5.70 -4.77
N GLU A 142 -55.86 5.55 -3.58
CA GLU A 142 -57.16 4.90 -3.35
C GLU A 142 -58.27 5.50 -4.23
N THR A 143 -58.38 6.83 -4.23
CA THR A 143 -59.34 7.56 -5.07
C THR A 143 -58.58 8.59 -5.88
N ALA A 144 -58.37 8.29 -7.16
CA ALA A 144 -57.70 9.21 -8.06
C ALA A 144 -58.59 10.43 -8.33
N ALA A 145 -57.96 11.59 -8.47
CA ALA A 145 -58.60 12.84 -8.86
C ALA A 145 -57.70 13.55 -9.87
N ASP A 146 -58.30 14.41 -10.70
CA ASP A 146 -57.57 15.21 -11.68
C ASP A 146 -56.74 16.29 -10.98
N LYS A 147 -55.51 15.94 -10.60
CA LYS A 147 -54.57 16.81 -9.90
C LYS A 147 -53.15 16.25 -9.97
N THR A 148 -52.22 17.02 -9.42
CA THR A 148 -50.84 16.60 -9.24
C THR A 148 -50.66 15.90 -7.89
N TYR A 149 -49.98 14.76 -7.91
CA TYR A 149 -49.51 14.04 -6.73
C TYR A 149 -47.98 14.10 -6.71
N THR A 150 -47.40 14.59 -5.62
CA THR A 150 -45.94 14.62 -5.45
C THR A 150 -45.47 13.25 -4.97
N ILE A 151 -44.55 12.63 -5.71
CA ILE A 151 -43.90 11.37 -5.33
C ILE A 151 -42.64 11.68 -4.52
N ASP A 152 -41.81 12.57 -5.02
CA ASP A 152 -40.60 13.04 -4.36
C ASP A 152 -40.58 14.58 -4.43
N PRO A 153 -40.64 15.29 -3.29
CA PRO A 153 -40.60 16.75 -3.28
C PRO A 153 -39.21 17.34 -3.60
N GLY A 154 -38.15 16.53 -3.61
CA GLY A 154 -36.79 16.97 -3.90
C GLY A 154 -35.80 15.83 -3.73
N ALA A 155 -35.34 15.26 -4.86
CA ALA A 155 -34.45 14.12 -4.84
C ALA A 155 -33.13 14.44 -4.10
N VAL A 156 -32.83 13.69 -3.03
CA VAL A 156 -31.62 13.90 -2.20
C VAL A 156 -30.32 13.64 -2.96
N SER A 157 -30.37 12.81 -3.99
CA SER A 157 -29.23 12.49 -4.87
C SER A 157 -29.71 12.38 -6.31
N ALA A 158 -28.80 12.68 -7.25
CA ALA A 158 -29.07 12.47 -8.66
C ALA A 158 -29.33 10.99 -8.93
N ARG A 159 -30.28 10.70 -9.83
CA ARG A 159 -30.71 9.35 -10.17
C ARG A 159 -31.26 9.29 -11.59
N THR A 160 -31.41 8.11 -12.13
CA THR A 160 -32.02 7.89 -13.45
C THR A 160 -33.24 6.99 -13.30
N ILE A 161 -34.41 7.45 -13.74
CA ILE A 161 -35.61 6.62 -13.80
C ILE A 161 -35.40 5.53 -14.84
N THR A 162 -35.54 4.27 -14.44
CA THR A 162 -35.32 3.09 -15.29
C THR A 162 -36.61 2.36 -15.63
N GLY A 163 -37.66 2.55 -14.82
CA GLY A 163 -38.92 1.85 -14.99
C GLY A 163 -40.10 2.67 -14.47
N PHE A 164 -41.27 2.46 -15.08
CA PHE A 164 -42.53 3.01 -14.60
C PHE A 164 -43.65 1.99 -14.82
N HIS A 165 -44.10 1.38 -13.73
CA HIS A 165 -45.28 0.52 -13.72
C HIS A 165 -46.46 1.31 -13.17
N ILE A 166 -47.62 1.22 -13.80
CA ILE A 166 -48.84 1.84 -13.26
C ILE A 166 -50.12 1.11 -13.72
N LYS A 167 -51.05 0.94 -12.78
CA LYS A 167 -52.38 0.35 -13.02
C LYS A 167 -53.42 0.86 -12.05
N SER A 168 -54.68 0.79 -12.44
CA SER A 168 -55.82 0.98 -11.53
C SER A 168 -56.44 -0.37 -11.19
N ALA A 169 -57.20 -0.49 -10.09
CA ALA A 169 -58.04 -1.67 -9.88
C ALA A 169 -59.31 -1.59 -10.74
N SER A 170 -59.86 -0.39 -10.88
CA SER A 170 -61.04 -0.10 -11.69
C SER A 170 -61.01 1.33 -12.23
N GLY A 171 -61.92 1.66 -13.15
CA GLY A 171 -61.94 2.95 -13.83
C GLY A 171 -60.70 3.19 -14.69
N THR A 172 -60.60 4.40 -15.24
CA THR A 172 -59.48 4.79 -16.09
C THR A 172 -59.03 6.21 -15.79
N CYS A 173 -57.76 6.50 -16.04
CA CYS A 173 -57.24 7.87 -16.02
C CYS A 173 -56.01 7.97 -16.93
N THR A 174 -55.57 9.19 -17.22
CA THR A 174 -54.24 9.44 -17.77
C THR A 174 -53.32 9.84 -16.63
N ALA A 175 -52.23 9.10 -16.42
CA ALA A 175 -51.25 9.40 -15.40
C ALA A 175 -49.92 9.79 -16.07
N THR A 176 -49.50 11.03 -15.85
CA THR A 176 -48.29 11.59 -16.46
C THR A 176 -47.20 11.72 -15.40
N LEU A 177 -46.18 10.86 -15.48
CA LEU A 177 -44.98 10.95 -14.67
C LEU A 177 -44.12 12.11 -15.19
N LYS A 178 -43.68 12.98 -14.28
CA LYS A 178 -42.87 14.16 -14.60
C LYS A 178 -41.70 14.31 -13.65
N VAL A 179 -40.61 14.85 -14.18
CA VAL A 179 -39.45 15.34 -13.43
C VAL A 179 -39.37 16.85 -13.66
N GLY A 180 -39.71 17.63 -12.64
CA GLY A 180 -40.00 19.05 -12.81
C GLY A 180 -41.06 19.28 -13.89
N SER A 181 -40.74 20.10 -14.89
CA SER A 181 -41.64 20.34 -16.03
C SER A 181 -41.58 19.25 -17.11
N ASN A 182 -40.53 18.44 -17.13
CA ASN A 182 -40.30 17.44 -18.18
C ASN A 182 -41.24 16.26 -18.01
N VAL A 183 -41.85 15.82 -19.11
CA VAL A 183 -42.67 14.60 -19.14
C VAL A 183 -41.75 13.41 -19.33
N VAL A 184 -41.84 12.44 -18.42
CA VAL A 184 -41.17 11.15 -18.55
C VAL A 184 -42.03 10.19 -19.35
N LYS A 185 -43.31 10.09 -18.97
CA LYS A 185 -44.30 9.25 -19.64
C LYS A 185 -45.71 9.72 -19.31
N ALA A 186 -46.58 9.78 -20.31
CA ALA A 186 -48.03 9.78 -20.12
C ALA A 186 -48.56 8.36 -20.35
N ALA A 187 -49.18 7.77 -19.34
CA ALA A 187 -49.72 6.42 -19.36
C ALA A 187 -51.26 6.47 -19.37
N SER A 188 -51.88 5.68 -20.25
CA SER A 188 -53.32 5.40 -20.20
C SER A 188 -53.55 4.26 -19.21
N VAL A 189 -54.03 4.60 -18.02
CA VAL A 189 -54.14 3.68 -16.88
C VAL A 189 -55.50 2.99 -16.87
N SER A 190 -55.49 1.67 -16.64
CA SER A 190 -56.68 0.84 -16.50
C SER A 190 -56.36 -0.40 -15.63
N SER A 191 -57.34 -1.29 -15.44
CA SER A 191 -57.13 -2.59 -14.79
C SER A 191 -56.21 -3.55 -15.54
N SER A 192 -55.96 -3.28 -16.82
CA SER A 192 -55.09 -4.06 -17.70
C SER A 192 -53.76 -3.37 -18.03
N SER A 193 -53.51 -2.15 -17.52
CA SER A 193 -52.20 -1.50 -17.70
C SER A 193 -51.14 -2.12 -16.79
N GLY A 194 -49.89 -1.73 -17.01
CA GLY A 194 -48.73 -2.23 -16.27
C GLY A 194 -47.48 -1.45 -16.65
N ASP A 195 -46.40 -2.16 -16.98
CA ASP A 195 -45.11 -1.55 -17.33
C ASP A 195 -45.24 -0.62 -18.53
N GLN A 196 -44.68 0.57 -18.39
CA GLN A 196 -44.66 1.59 -19.42
C GLN A 196 -43.29 1.60 -20.09
N SER A 197 -43.29 1.51 -21.42
CA SER A 197 -42.08 1.56 -22.23
C SER A 197 -41.81 2.97 -22.77
N SER A 198 -40.63 3.17 -23.36
CA SER A 198 -40.24 4.43 -24.04
C SER A 198 -40.27 5.64 -23.11
N LEU A 199 -39.67 5.51 -21.93
CA LEU A 199 -39.49 6.63 -21.00
C LEU A 199 -38.55 7.67 -21.63
N ALA A 200 -38.91 8.94 -21.52
CA ALA A 200 -38.08 10.06 -21.93
C ALA A 200 -37.60 10.85 -20.69
N ASN A 201 -36.62 11.74 -20.84
CA ASN A 201 -36.21 12.70 -19.79
C ASN A 201 -36.01 12.05 -18.40
N THR A 202 -35.40 10.87 -18.36
CA THR A 202 -35.33 10.03 -17.16
C THR A 202 -34.31 10.49 -16.13
N SER A 203 -33.44 11.45 -16.48
CA SER A 203 -32.48 12.03 -15.56
C SER A 203 -33.19 12.88 -14.52
N VAL A 204 -32.92 12.60 -13.25
CA VAL A 204 -33.40 13.35 -12.08
C VAL A 204 -32.19 13.97 -11.41
N SER A 205 -32.10 15.30 -11.43
CA SER A 205 -31.07 16.04 -10.71
C SER A 205 -31.37 16.07 -9.20
N VAL A 206 -30.35 16.41 -8.40
CA VAL A 206 -30.57 16.74 -6.98
C VAL A 206 -31.62 17.86 -6.87
N ASP A 207 -32.47 17.76 -5.86
CA ASP A 207 -33.61 18.65 -5.57
C ASP A 207 -34.70 18.69 -6.65
N ALA A 208 -34.60 17.87 -7.70
CA ALA A 208 -35.67 17.77 -8.69
C ALA A 208 -36.91 17.12 -8.08
N VAL A 209 -38.08 17.69 -8.40
CA VAL A 209 -39.38 17.19 -7.96
C VAL A 209 -39.89 16.11 -8.91
N ILE A 210 -40.30 14.96 -8.39
CA ILE A 210 -40.98 13.91 -9.15
C ILE A 210 -42.48 13.98 -8.84
N THR A 211 -43.30 14.07 -9.87
CA THR A 211 -44.75 14.16 -9.73
C THR A 211 -45.48 13.20 -10.66
N LEU A 212 -46.67 12.80 -10.24
CA LEU A 212 -47.66 12.11 -11.06
C LEU A 212 -48.85 13.03 -11.27
N VAL A 213 -49.04 13.50 -12.49
CA VAL A 213 -50.20 14.32 -12.85
C VAL A 213 -51.28 13.39 -13.37
N VAL A 214 -52.38 13.28 -12.62
CA VAL A 214 -53.57 12.55 -13.05
C VAL A 214 -54.51 13.52 -13.76
N SER A 215 -55.05 13.10 -14.90
CA SER A 215 -56.05 13.82 -15.68
C SER A 215 -57.01 12.85 -16.36
N SER A 216 -58.13 13.35 -16.86
CA SER A 216 -59.14 12.55 -17.56
C SER A 216 -59.61 11.36 -16.71
N ASN A 217 -59.69 11.55 -15.39
CA ASN A 217 -60.11 10.52 -14.47
C ASN A 217 -61.58 10.16 -14.67
N SER A 218 -61.84 8.90 -14.96
CA SER A 218 -63.16 8.30 -15.07
C SER A 218 -63.30 7.25 -13.97
N SER A 219 -63.47 7.74 -12.74
CA SER A 219 -63.66 6.93 -11.54
C SER A 219 -62.55 5.91 -11.30
N ALA A 220 -61.29 6.27 -11.57
CA ALA A 220 -60.17 5.37 -11.27
C ALA A 220 -59.99 5.23 -9.77
N LEU A 221 -59.98 3.98 -9.31
CA LEU A 221 -59.73 3.60 -7.94
C LEU A 221 -58.48 2.73 -7.88
N ASP A 222 -57.76 2.84 -6.76
CA ASP A 222 -56.54 2.09 -6.47
C ASP A 222 -55.51 2.18 -7.58
N VAL A 223 -55.13 3.42 -7.92
CA VAL A 223 -54.03 3.64 -8.87
C VAL A 223 -52.72 3.31 -8.15
N ILE A 224 -52.17 2.14 -8.45
CA ILE A 224 -50.91 1.64 -7.91
C ILE A 224 -49.80 1.94 -8.91
N PHE A 225 -48.67 2.43 -8.42
CA PHE A 225 -47.52 2.72 -9.25
C PHE A 225 -46.21 2.26 -8.61
N SER A 226 -45.22 1.98 -9.47
CA SER A 226 -43.81 1.82 -9.12
C SER A 226 -42.98 2.66 -10.09
N VAL A 227 -42.15 3.56 -9.57
CA VAL A 227 -41.16 4.31 -10.35
C VAL A 227 -39.78 3.81 -9.94
N GLU A 228 -39.20 2.99 -10.79
CA GLU A 228 -37.89 2.39 -10.57
C GLU A 228 -36.79 3.36 -11.01
N TYR A 229 -35.69 3.39 -10.26
CA TYR A 229 -34.54 4.23 -10.56
C TYR A 229 -33.22 3.58 -10.15
N THR A 230 -32.14 4.05 -10.76
CA THR A 230 -30.77 3.79 -10.33
C THR A 230 -30.10 5.05 -9.80
N ALA A 231 -29.39 4.93 -8.67
CA ALA A 231 -28.62 6.00 -8.02
C ALA A 231 -27.20 5.55 -7.68
#